data_AF-A0AAW8U7J8-F1
#
_entry.id   AF-A0AAW8U7J8-F1
#
_cell.length_a   1.000
_cell.length_b   1.000
_cell.length_c   1.000
_cell.angle_alpha   90.00
_cell.angle_beta   90.00
_cell.angle_gamma   90.00
#
_symmetry.space_group_name_H-M   'P 1'
#
loop_
_entity.id
_entity.type
_entity.pdbx_description
1 polymer ?
#
loop_
_entity_poly.entity_id
_entity_poly.type
_entity_poly.pdbx_seq_one_letter_code
_entity_poly.pdbx_strand_id
1 'polypeptide(L)' 'MTHCAFCHDIKPDDILISTKHFFAVPDIVPIRNGHIILISKNTI' A
#
# COMPACT_ATOMS: atom_id res chain seq x y z
N MET A 1 -19.70 -8.08 0.95
CA MET A 1 -18.84 -6.89 0.76
C MET A 1 -17.41 -7.37 0.76
N THR A 2 -16.69 -7.16 -0.34
CA THR A 2 -15.31 -7.63 -0.52
C THR A 2 -14.37 -6.82 0.37
N HIS A 3 -13.65 -7.50 1.25
CA HIS A 3 -12.60 -6.91 2.07
C HIS A 3 -11.46 -6.44 1.14
N CYS A 4 -11.11 -5.15 1.21
CA CYS A 4 -10.01 -4.56 0.47
C CYS A 4 -8.82 -4.40 1.42
N ALA A 5 -7.83 -5.29 1.32
CA ALA A 5 -6.63 -5.25 2.15
C ALA A 5 -5.87 -3.92 2.02
N PHE A 6 -5.83 -3.34 0.81
CA PHE A 6 -5.20 -2.04 0.57
C PHE A 6 -5.97 -0.84 1.16
N CYS A 7 -7.23 -1.03 1.51
CA CYS A 7 -8.10 0.03 2.04
C CYS A 7 -8.13 0.03 3.57
N HIS A 8 -8.04 -1.15 4.20
CA HIS A 8 -8.30 -1.31 5.63
C HIS A 8 -7.15 -1.94 6.43
N ASP A 9 -6.22 -2.65 5.78
CA ASP A 9 -5.21 -3.43 6.52
C ASP A 9 -3.82 -2.79 6.52
N ILE A 10 -3.63 -1.70 5.78
CA ILE A 10 -2.37 -0.95 5.76
C ILE A 10 -2.28 -0.09 7.01
N LYS A 11 -1.30 -0.36 7.87
CA LYS A 11 -1.04 0.47 9.05
C LYS A 11 -0.12 1.63 8.67
N PRO A 12 -0.17 2.75 9.41
CA PRO A 12 0.73 3.87 9.19
C PRO A 12 2.22 3.47 9.20
N ASP A 13 2.58 2.51 10.04
CA ASP A 13 3.97 2.02 10.18
C ASP A 13 4.45 1.19 8.98
N ASP A 14 3.54 0.68 8.15
CA ASP A 14 3.89 -0.05 6.92
C ASP A 14 4.24 0.91 5.76
N ILE A 15 4.00 2.22 5.92
CA ILE A 15 4.22 3.22 4.89
C ILE A 15 5.71 3.60 4.84
N LEU A 16 6.37 3.21 3.76
CA LEU A 16 7.78 3.55 3.52
C LEU A 16 7.97 5.02 3.15
N ILE A 17 7.07 5.52 2.30
CA ILE A 17 7.06 6.91 1.85
C ILE A 17 5.64 7.32 1.45
N SER A 18 5.31 8.57 1.74
CA SER A 18 4.01 9.16 1.39
C SER A 18 4.22 10.49 0.69
N THR A 19 3.53 10.70 -0.42
CA THR A 19 3.49 11.97 -1.16
C THR A 19 2.09 12.57 -1.08
N LYS A 20 1.86 13.69 -1.77
CA LYS A 20 0.52 14.29 -1.87
C LYS A 20 -0.51 13.33 -2.48
N HIS A 21 -0.11 12.51 -3.46
CA HIS A 21 -1.05 11.73 -4.27
C HIS A 21 -0.92 10.22 -4.12
N PHE A 22 0.23 9.76 -3.61
CA PHE A 22 0.53 8.34 -3.51
C PHE A 22 1.15 8.01 -2.16
N PHE A 23 1.10 6.74 -1.81
CA PHE A 23 1.93 6.16 -0.76
C PHE A 23 2.45 4.81 -1.22
N ALA A 24 3.60 4.41 -0.68
CA ALA A 24 4.25 3.16 -1.02
C ALA A 24 4.40 2.28 0.22
N VAL A 25 4.11 0.99 0.06
CA VAL A 25 4.19 -0.04 1.10
C VAL A 25 4.91 -1.26 0.57
N PRO A 26 5.61 -2.05 1.41
CA PRO A 26 6.04 -3.37 1.02
C PRO A 26 4.82 -4.24 0.71
N ASP A 27 4.96 -5.14 -0.26
CA ASP A 27 3.95 -6.16 -0.48
C ASP A 27 3.86 -7.09 0.75
N ILE A 28 2.64 -7.45 1.15
CA ILE A 28 2.36 -8.36 2.28
C ILE A 28 2.77 -9.79 1.93
N VAL A 29 2.67 -10.18 0.64
CA VAL A 29 3.05 -11.51 0.15
C VAL A 29 4.00 -11.38 -1.06
N PRO A 30 5.23 -10.89 -0.83
CA PRO A 30 6.15 -10.62 -1.93
C PRO A 30 6.66 -11.93 -2.55
N ILE A 31 6.58 -12.04 -3.88
CA ILE A 31 7.26 -13.12 -4.65
C ILE A 31 8.77 -12.88 -4.71
N ARG A 32 9.21 -11.62 -4.54
CA ARG A 32 10.63 -11.21 -4.55
C ARG A 32 10.89 -10.15 -3.48
N ASN A 33 12.08 -10.23 -2.87
CA ASN A 33 12.51 -9.24 -1.87
C ASN A 33 12.57 -7.83 -2.48
N GLY A 34 12.10 -6.85 -1.72
CA GLY A 34 12.04 -5.46 -2.16
C GLY A 34 10.86 -5.13 -3.09
N HIS A 35 9.88 -6.03 -3.22
CA HIS A 35 8.63 -5.70 -3.93
C HIS A 35 7.84 -4.64 -3.14
N ILE A 36 7.54 -3.54 -3.82
CA ILE A 36 6.84 -2.38 -3.27
C ILE A 36 5.60 -2.12 -4.10
N ILE A 37 4.49 -1.84 -3.44
CA ILE A 37 3.23 -1.47 -4.07
C ILE A 37 3.05 0.04 -3.91
N LEU A 38 2.83 0.74 -5.03
CA LEU A 38 2.48 2.15 -5.05
C LEU A 38 0.97 2.30 -5.18
N ILE A 39 0.34 2.99 -4.23
CA ILE A 39 -1.11 3.09 -4.12
C ILE A 39 -1.52 4.55 -4.25
N SER A 40 -2.52 4.82 -5.09
CA SER A 40 -3.14 6.14 -5.21
C SER A 40 -3.98 6.44 -3.98
N LYS A 41 -3.82 7.64 -3.42
CA LYS A 41 -4.69 8.14 -2.35
C LYS A 41 -6.08 8.51 -2.84
N ASN A 42 -6.21 8.79 -4.14
CA ASN A 42 -7.46 9.15 -4.77
C ASN A 42 -7.95 7.95 -5.61
N THR A 43 -9.13 7.45 -5.30
CA THR A 43 -9.91 6.59 -6.19
C THR A 43 -10.38 7.44 -7.37
N ILE A 44 -10.09 7.01 -8.60
CA ILE A 44 -10.79 7.51 -9.80
C ILE A 44 -12.06 6.67 -9.96
#